data_AF-A0A659UIU9-F1
#
_entry.id   AF-A0A659UIU9-F1
#
_cell.length_a   1.000
_cell.length_b   1.000
_cell.length_c   1.000
_cell.angle_alpha   90.00
_cell.angle_beta   90.00
_cell.angle_gamma   90.00
#
_symmetry.space_group_name_H-M   'P 1'
#
loop_
_entity.id
_entity.type
_entity.pdbx_description
1 polymer ?
#
loop_
_entity_poly.entity_id
_entity_poly.type
_entity_poly.pdbx_seq_one_letter_code
_entity_poly.pdbx_strand_id
1 'polypeptide(L)' 'YDLQRDGYVRREVFPTKPPSVEYSLTDLGRSMFDALQYLLQWAENNHDAVRDARTAFDAPGLNNRTVGGAAT' A
#
# COMPACT_ATOMS: atom_id res chain seq x y z
N TYR A 1 3.95 -15.39 11.59
CA TYR A 1 2.88 -16.36 11.85
C TYR A 1 1.50 -15.71 11.92
N ASP A 2 1.41 -14.38 12.04
CA ASP A 2 0.12 -13.68 12.23
C ASP A 2 -0.85 -13.92 11.08
N LEU A 3 -0.41 -13.86 9.82
CA LEU A 3 -1.30 -14.14 8.68
C LEU A 3 -1.84 -15.58 8.64
N GLN A 4 -1.10 -16.55 9.18
CA GLN A 4 -1.58 -17.93 9.30
C GLN A 4 -2.53 -18.07 10.50
N ARG A 5 -2.19 -17.41 11.61
CA ARG A 5 -3.00 -17.37 12.84
C ARG A 5 -4.35 -16.70 12.59
N ASP A 6 -4.36 -15.63 11.83
CA ASP A 6 -5.54 -14.83 11.49
C ASP A 6 -6.37 -15.50 10.36
N GLY A 7 -5.87 -16.59 9.80
CA GLY A 7 -6.59 -17.41 8.83
C GLY A 7 -6.54 -16.90 7.40
N TYR A 8 -5.69 -15.93 7.07
CA TYR A 8 -5.53 -15.44 5.68
C TYR A 8 -4.64 -16.36 4.84
N VAL A 9 -3.66 -17.01 5.46
CA VAL A 9 -2.68 -17.86 4.78
C VAL A 9 -2.73 -19.28 5.34
N ARG A 10 -2.83 -20.27 4.45
CA ARG A 10 -2.68 -21.68 4.77
C ARG A 10 -1.25 -22.11 4.45
N ARG A 11 -0.65 -22.86 5.38
CA ARG A 11 0.65 -23.51 5.22
C ARG A 11 0.45 -25.01 5.07
N GLU A 12 0.98 -25.59 4.02
CA GLU A 12 0.92 -27.03 3.74
C GLU A 12 2.33 -27.59 3.64
N VAL A 13 2.60 -28.73 4.29
CA VAL A 13 3.91 -29.39 4.28
C VAL A 13 3.78 -30.65 3.44
N PHE A 14 4.60 -30.75 2.41
CA PHE A 14 4.64 -31.90 1.53
C PHE A 14 5.80 -32.82 1.93
N PRO A 15 5.55 -34.13 2.11
CA PRO A 15 6.59 -35.10 2.43
C PRO A 15 7.38 -35.47 1.16
N THR A 16 8.12 -34.51 0.60
CA THR A 16 9.05 -34.69 -0.52
C THR A 16 10.48 -34.93 -0.02
N LYS A 17 11.41 -35.26 -0.93
CA LYS A 17 12.85 -35.27 -0.64
C LYS A 17 13.56 -34.23 -1.52
N PRO A 18 14.00 -33.08 -0.97
CA PRO A 18 13.79 -32.61 0.41
C PRO A 18 12.33 -32.21 0.70
N PRO A 19 11.88 -32.15 1.97
CA PRO A 19 10.54 -31.70 2.32
C PRO A 19 10.26 -30.29 1.80
N SER A 20 9.08 -30.08 1.21
CA SER A 20 8.65 -28.79 0.69
C SER A 20 7.54 -28.21 1.56
N VAL A 21 7.46 -26.87 1.58
CA VAL A 21 6.41 -26.14 2.27
C VAL A 21 5.82 -25.15 1.31
N GLU A 22 4.49 -25.17 1.16
CA GLU A 22 3.77 -24.22 0.34
C GLU A 22 2.87 -23.34 1.20
N TYR A 23 2.73 -22.09 0.75
CA TYR A 23 1.84 -21.11 1.35
C TYR A 23 0.82 -20.67 0.30
N SER A 24 -0.45 -20.71 0.67
CA SER A 24 -1.55 -20.30 -0.20
C SER A 24 -2.50 -19.40 0.56
N LEU A 25 -3.17 -18.48 -0.13
CA LEU A 25 -4.29 -17.77 0.45
C LEU A 25 -5.42 -18.77 0.75
N THR A 26 -6.05 -18.60 1.91
CA THR A 26 -7.36 -19.19 2.18
C THR A 26 -8.45 -18.40 1.45
N ASP A 27 -9.69 -18.84 1.56
CA ASP A 27 -10.82 -18.08 1.02
C ASP A 27 -11.03 -16.75 1.77
N LEU A 28 -10.74 -16.73 3.09
CA LEU A 28 -10.72 -15.48 3.85
C LEU A 28 -9.61 -14.54 3.35
N GLY A 29 -8.41 -15.06 3.11
CA GLY A 29 -7.30 -14.29 2.53
C GLY A 29 -7.61 -13.74 1.14
N ARG A 30 -8.29 -14.52 0.30
CA ARG A 30 -8.79 -14.06 -1.01
C ARG A 30 -9.81 -12.95 -0.86
N SER A 31 -10.81 -13.08 0.02
CA SER A 31 -11.82 -12.03 0.23
C SER A 31 -11.21 -10.70 0.72
N MET A 32 -10.16 -10.77 1.57
CA MET A 32 -9.41 -9.59 1.99
C MET A 32 -8.68 -8.96 0.80
N PHE A 33 -8.04 -9.78 -0.03
CA PHE A 33 -7.36 -9.30 -1.23
C PHE A 33 -8.34 -8.64 -2.21
N ASP A 34 -9.54 -9.19 -2.37
CA ASP A 34 -10.59 -8.60 -3.20
C ASP A 34 -11.03 -7.22 -2.69
N ALA A 35 -11.05 -7.00 -1.37
CA ALA A 35 -11.32 -5.66 -0.83
C ALA A 35 -10.17 -4.69 -1.11
N LEU A 36 -8.92 -5.15 -1.01
CA LEU A 36 -7.72 -4.35 -1.27
C LEU A 36 -7.53 -4.02 -2.75
N GLN A 37 -8.05 -4.85 -3.66
CA GLN A 37 -7.87 -4.67 -5.11
C GLN A 37 -8.35 -3.30 -5.59
N TYR A 38 -9.45 -2.78 -5.03
CA TYR A 38 -9.99 -1.48 -5.41
C TYR A 38 -9.07 -0.33 -5.00
N LEU A 39 -8.45 -0.45 -3.82
CA LEU A 39 -7.47 0.53 -3.35
C LEU A 39 -6.20 0.48 -4.22
N LEU A 40 -5.73 -0.72 -4.55
CA LEU A 40 -4.58 -0.90 -5.45
C LEU A 40 -4.86 -0.30 -6.83
N GLN A 41 -6.02 -0.58 -7.41
CA GLN A 41 -6.41 -0.04 -8.71
C GLN A 41 -6.50 1.49 -8.68
N TRP A 42 -7.08 2.07 -7.62
CA TRP A 42 -7.10 3.52 -7.46
C TRP A 42 -5.69 4.08 -7.35
N ALA A 43 -4.82 3.44 -6.55
CA ALA A 43 -3.46 3.89 -6.35
C ALA A 43 -2.66 3.85 -7.66
N GLU A 44 -2.79 2.78 -8.45
CA GLU A 44 -2.19 2.67 -9.80
C GLU A 44 -2.67 3.79 -10.71
N ASN A 45 -3.99 4.04 -10.76
CA ASN A 45 -4.58 5.05 -11.64
C ASN A 45 -4.21 6.49 -11.24
N ASN A 46 -3.91 6.74 -9.97
CA ASN A 46 -3.70 8.09 -9.43
C ASN A 46 -2.26 8.34 -8.97
N HIS A 47 -1.37 7.39 -9.20
CA HIS A 47 0.02 7.48 -8.73
C HIS A 47 0.73 8.75 -9.23
N ASP A 48 0.53 9.10 -10.50
CA ASP A 48 1.14 10.30 -11.10
C ASP A 48 0.51 11.58 -10.57
N ALA A 49 -0.82 11.61 -10.42
CA ALA A 49 -1.51 12.75 -9.81
C ALA A 49 -1.04 13.02 -8.37
N VAL A 50 -0.81 11.96 -7.58
CA VAL A 50 -0.25 12.07 -6.23
C VAL A 50 1.20 12.58 -6.28
N ARG A 51 2.01 12.11 -7.25
CA ARG A 51 3.38 12.58 -7.44
C ARG A 51 3.41 14.06 -7.80
N ASP A 52 2.58 14.49 -8.74
CA ASP A 52 2.49 15.88 -9.17
C ASP A 52 2.05 16.79 -8.03
N ALA A 53 1.06 16.37 -7.24
CA ALA A 53 0.62 17.09 -6.05
C ALA A 53 1.75 17.27 -5.03
N ARG A 54 2.57 16.23 -4.79
CA ARG A 54 3.75 16.31 -3.92
C ARG A 54 4.78 17.28 -4.46
N THR A 55 5.13 17.17 -5.74
CA THR A 55 6.08 18.08 -6.38
C THR A 55 5.62 19.54 -6.34
N ALA A 56 4.32 19.79 -6.57
CA ALA A 56 3.77 21.14 -6.49
C ALA A 56 3.82 21.71 -5.07
N PHE A 57 3.59 20.88 -4.05
CA PHE A 57 3.70 21.30 -2.65
C PHE A 57 5.16 21.58 -2.22
N ASP A 58 6.08 20.72 -2.65
CA ASP A 58 7.51 20.82 -2.32
C ASP A 58 8.24 21.92 -3.12
N ALA A 59 7.59 22.48 -4.15
CA ALA A 59 8.16 23.53 -4.98
C ALA A 59 8.54 24.77 -4.13
N PRO A 60 9.81 25.20 -4.13
CA PRO A 60 10.24 26.37 -3.38
C PRO A 60 9.62 27.64 -3.99
N GLY A 61 8.64 28.22 -3.29
CA GLY A 61 8.01 29.48 -3.74
C GLY A 61 6.62 29.77 -3.20
N LEU A 62 5.90 28.77 -2.67
CA LEU A 62 4.55 28.97 -2.11
C LEU A 62 4.55 29.21 -0.59
N ASN A 63 5.60 28.81 0.13
CA ASN A 63 5.65 28.90 1.60
C ASN A 63 6.17 30.24 2.16
N ASN A 64 6.51 31.23 1.32
CA ASN A 64 7.16 32.48 1.76
C ASN A 64 6.42 33.78 1.39
N ARG A 65 5.12 33.76 1.05
CA ARG A 65 4.40 35.00 0.66
C ARG A 65 3.54 35.65 1.75
N THR A 66 3.66 35.26 3.01
CA THR A 66 2.88 35.88 4.10
C THR A 66 3.72 36.20 5.32
N VAL A 67 4.69 37.13 5.21
CA VAL A 67 4.87 38.22 6.19
C VAL A 67 5.53 39.40 5.45
N GLY A 68 4.71 40.27 4.87
CA GLY A 68 5.17 41.51 4.25
C GLY A 68 4.04 42.50 4.17
N GLY A 69 3.78 43.22 5.26
CA GLY A 69 2.79 44.29 5.28
C GLY A 69 2.76 45.08 6.58
N ALA A 70 3.26 46.32 6.49
CA ALA A 70 3.04 47.46 7.39
C ALA A 70 3.85 47.55 8.69
N ALA A 71 4.98 48.25 8.61
CA ALA A 71 5.17 49.43 9.44
C ALA A 71 6.01 50.46 8.67
N THR A 72 5.40 51.63 8.54
CA THR A 72 5.95 52.94 8.18
C THR A 72 7.24 53.29 8.89
#